data_AF-A0A1F5SJN9-F1
#
_entry.id   AF-A0A1F5SJN9-F1
#
_cell.length_a   1.000
_cell.length_b   1.000
_cell.length_c   1.000
_cell.angle_alpha   90.00
_cell.angle_beta   90.00
_cell.angle_gamma   90.00
#
_symmetry.space_group_name_H-M   'P 1'
#
loop_
_entity.id
_entity.type
_entity.pdbx_description
1 polymer ?
#
loop_
_entity_poly.entity_id
_entity_poly.type
_entity_poly.pdbx_seq_one_letter_code
_entity_poly.pdbx_strand_id
1 'polypeptide(L)'
;MKAKTKPFNIVIYPPAEISKRAITVSKKLRNRNALFVLDGKNYFPHITLYMTEFPLKNVAKIRKLLKQFAVKTKPFEISSSKYRQNTDGYIDVDYKKSKNINELQKKIIKLLNPLREGQMREKDKARISAMTKTEQKNLKLYGYRGVGAKFFPHLTFTKLEKFDKSVLSNIDKSNFSFKVNKIGFFYLGNYGACYKLIEIFDLS
;
A
#
# COMPACT_ATOMS: atom_id res chain seq x y z
N MET A 1 10.80 27.00 -12.38
CA MET A 1 10.25 25.75 -12.97
C MET A 1 9.78 24.84 -11.85
N LYS A 2 8.55 24.29 -11.90
CA LYS A 2 8.10 23.30 -10.91
C LYS A 2 8.93 22.02 -11.06
N ALA A 3 9.41 21.46 -9.95
CA ALA A 3 10.15 20.20 -9.97
C ALA A 3 9.26 19.08 -10.55
N LYS A 4 9.82 18.20 -11.39
CA LYS A 4 9.09 17.03 -11.88
C LYS A 4 8.83 16.08 -10.71
N THR A 5 7.56 15.75 -10.47
CA THR A 5 7.12 14.86 -9.39
C THR A 5 6.40 13.65 -9.94
N LYS A 6 6.35 12.57 -9.14
CA LYS A 6 5.53 11.37 -9.43
C LYS A 6 4.98 10.78 -8.12
N PRO A 7 3.82 10.12 -8.18
CA PRO A 7 3.28 9.38 -7.04
C PRO A 7 4.00 8.02 -6.90
N PHE A 8 4.25 7.64 -5.66
CA PHE A 8 4.95 6.40 -5.29
C PHE A 8 4.23 5.69 -4.15
N ASN A 9 4.56 4.41 -3.99
CA ASN A 9 4.12 3.60 -2.87
C ASN A 9 5.31 2.91 -2.20
N ILE A 10 5.37 3.01 -0.87
CA ILE A 10 6.28 2.24 -0.02
C ILE A 10 5.41 1.24 0.72
N VAL A 11 5.77 -0.03 0.62
CA VAL A 11 4.89 -1.14 1.00
C VAL A 11 5.61 -2.21 1.76
N ILE A 12 4.86 -3.02 2.51
CA ILE A 12 5.27 -4.39 2.83
C ILE A 12 5.08 -5.22 1.55
N TYR A 13 6.12 -5.95 1.17
CA TYR A 13 6.09 -6.85 0.02
C TYR A 13 5.91 -8.29 0.52
N PRO A 14 4.75 -8.94 0.28
CA PRO A 14 4.47 -10.27 0.82
C PRO A 14 5.41 -11.34 0.24
N PRO A 15 5.68 -12.42 0.99
CA PRO A 15 6.46 -13.55 0.47
C PRO A 15 5.76 -14.20 -0.73
N ALA A 16 6.52 -14.97 -1.52
CA ALA A 16 6.07 -15.53 -2.80
C ALA A 16 4.78 -16.35 -2.67
N GLU A 17 4.64 -17.12 -1.58
CA GLU A 17 3.46 -17.93 -1.31
C GLU A 17 2.19 -17.06 -1.13
N ILE A 18 2.27 -16.02 -0.30
CA ILE A 18 1.16 -15.08 -0.07
C ILE A 18 0.84 -14.31 -1.35
N SER A 19 1.87 -13.88 -2.09
CA SER A 19 1.72 -13.19 -3.36
C SER A 19 1.01 -14.08 -4.40
N LYS A 20 1.41 -15.35 -4.53
CA LYS A 20 0.77 -16.33 -5.41
C LYS A 20 -0.70 -16.54 -5.04
N ARG A 21 -1.01 -16.67 -3.75
CA ARG A 21 -2.39 -16.80 -3.26
C ARG A 21 -3.22 -15.55 -3.57
N ALA A 22 -2.71 -14.34 -3.32
CA ALA A 22 -3.39 -13.10 -3.66
C ALA A 22 -3.68 -12.98 -5.17
N ILE A 23 -2.70 -13.37 -6.01
CA ILE A 23 -2.85 -13.37 -7.47
C ILE A 23 -3.93 -14.38 -7.90
N THR A 24 -3.96 -15.57 -7.30
CA THR A 24 -5.01 -16.57 -7.58
C THR A 24 -6.40 -16.03 -7.25
N VAL A 25 -6.57 -15.41 -6.07
CA VAL A 25 -7.85 -14.77 -5.69
C VAL A 25 -8.23 -13.68 -6.69
N SER A 26 -7.30 -12.79 -7.02
CA SER A 26 -7.52 -11.70 -7.97
C SER A 26 -7.93 -12.20 -9.37
N LYS A 27 -7.26 -13.25 -9.87
CA LYS A 27 -7.57 -13.85 -11.18
C LYS A 27 -8.96 -14.47 -11.23
N LYS A 28 -9.42 -15.12 -10.16
CA LYS A 28 -10.80 -15.65 -10.08
C LYS A 28 -11.86 -14.56 -10.19
N LEU A 29 -11.51 -13.32 -9.84
CA LEU A 29 -12.41 -12.17 -9.89
C LEU A 29 -12.33 -11.39 -11.21
N ARG A 30 -11.44 -11.76 -12.15
CA ARG A 30 -11.22 -11.02 -13.41
C ARG A 30 -12.52 -10.77 -14.19
N ASN A 31 -13.38 -11.79 -14.29
CA ASN A 31 -14.60 -11.73 -15.10
C ASN A 31 -15.78 -11.04 -14.38
N ARG A 32 -15.56 -10.43 -13.21
CA ARG A 32 -16.57 -9.69 -12.45
C ARG A 32 -16.43 -8.17 -12.59
N ASN A 33 -16.08 -7.68 -13.78
CA ASN A 33 -15.78 -6.27 -14.04
C ASN A 33 -14.68 -5.73 -13.10
N ALA A 34 -13.61 -6.51 -12.94
CA ALA A 34 -12.45 -6.12 -12.17
C ALA A 34 -11.66 -5.03 -12.90
N LEU A 35 -11.43 -3.90 -12.23
CA LEU A 35 -10.69 -2.74 -12.75
C LEU A 35 -9.17 -2.97 -12.79
N PHE A 36 -8.67 -3.97 -12.07
CA PHE A 36 -7.31 -4.47 -12.22
C PHE A 36 -7.23 -5.92 -11.74
N VAL A 37 -6.21 -6.65 -12.21
CA VAL A 37 -5.94 -8.02 -11.78
C VAL A 37 -4.47 -8.10 -11.37
N LEU A 38 -4.21 -8.63 -10.17
CA LEU A 38 -2.85 -8.87 -9.71
C LEU A 38 -2.18 -9.92 -10.60
N ASP A 39 -0.96 -9.63 -11.03
CA ASP A 39 -0.17 -10.49 -11.90
C ASP A 39 1.29 -10.61 -11.47
N GLY A 40 1.73 -9.80 -10.50
CA GLY A 40 3.13 -9.73 -10.05
C GLY A 40 4.08 -9.13 -11.09
N LYS A 41 3.54 -8.46 -12.12
CA LYS A 41 4.31 -7.79 -13.20
C LYS A 41 3.89 -6.33 -13.36
N ASN A 42 2.60 -6.10 -13.57
CA ASN A 42 1.99 -4.78 -13.67
C ASN A 42 1.31 -4.37 -12.36
N TYR A 43 0.69 -5.32 -11.67
CA TYR A 43 0.00 -5.11 -10.40
C TYR A 43 0.50 -6.09 -9.34
N PHE A 44 1.13 -5.54 -8.31
CA PHE A 44 1.78 -6.34 -7.27
C PHE A 44 0.93 -6.43 -6.00
N PRO A 45 0.78 -7.63 -5.41
CA PRO A 45 0.25 -7.78 -4.05
C PRO A 45 1.10 -6.99 -3.07
N HIS A 46 0.49 -6.20 -2.20
CA HIS A 46 1.21 -5.34 -1.27
C HIS A 46 0.33 -4.89 -0.09
N ILE A 47 0.96 -4.43 0.99
CA ILE A 47 0.29 -3.68 2.06
C ILE A 47 0.94 -2.29 2.13
N THR A 48 0.16 -1.24 1.89
CA THR A 48 0.66 0.13 1.84
C THR A 48 1.14 0.63 3.20
N LEU A 49 2.39 1.07 3.30
CA LEU A 49 2.94 1.78 4.47
C LEU A 49 2.84 3.30 4.25
N TYR A 50 3.26 3.77 3.07
CA TYR A 50 3.27 5.19 2.76
C TYR A 50 3.06 5.42 1.26
N MET A 51 1.95 6.09 0.91
CA MET A 51 1.57 6.40 -0.46
C MET A 51 1.51 7.91 -0.63
N THR A 52 2.48 8.48 -1.36
CA THR A 52 2.60 9.94 -1.51
C THR A 52 3.30 10.32 -2.81
N GLU A 53 3.54 11.61 -3.03
CA GLU A 53 4.20 12.15 -4.22
C GLU A 53 5.61 12.65 -3.88
N PHE A 54 6.63 12.27 -4.65
CA PHE A 54 8.00 12.74 -4.45
C PHE A 54 8.54 13.47 -5.69
N PRO A 55 9.39 14.50 -5.51
CA PRO A 55 10.24 14.99 -6.58
C PRO A 55 11.14 13.89 -7.12
N LEU A 56 11.24 13.76 -8.45
CA LEU A 56 12.04 12.70 -9.09
C LEU A 56 13.53 12.77 -8.71
N LYS A 57 14.05 13.97 -8.46
CA LYS A 57 15.42 14.17 -7.95
C LYS A 57 15.70 13.44 -6.64
N ASN A 58 14.68 13.14 -5.84
CA ASN A 58 14.83 12.50 -4.53
C ASN A 58 14.77 10.98 -4.59
N VAL A 59 14.47 10.36 -5.75
CA VAL A 59 14.29 8.91 -5.88
C VAL A 59 15.54 8.12 -5.48
N ALA A 60 16.73 8.55 -5.93
CA ALA A 60 17.99 7.88 -5.56
C ALA A 60 18.26 7.93 -4.05
N LYS A 61 17.97 9.09 -3.42
CA LYS A 61 18.10 9.26 -1.96
C LYS A 61 17.10 8.40 -1.20
N ILE A 62 15.85 8.31 -1.66
CA ILE A 62 14.81 7.44 -1.08
C ILE A 62 15.27 5.98 -1.11
N ARG A 63 15.76 5.49 -2.25
CA ARG A 63 16.28 4.11 -2.38
C ARG A 63 17.40 3.83 -1.37
N LYS A 64 18.38 4.73 -1.25
CA LYS A 64 19.49 4.61 -0.29
C LYS A 64 18.99 4.54 1.15
N LEU A 65 18.06 5.43 1.53
CA LEU A 65 17.51 5.46 2.89
C LEU A 65 16.70 4.20 3.20
N LEU A 66 15.88 3.72 2.26
CA LEU A 66 15.11 2.49 2.42
C LEU A 66 16.03 1.27 2.58
N LYS A 67 17.10 1.17 1.79
CA LYS A 67 18.11 0.11 1.93
C LYS A 67 18.75 0.11 3.31
N GLN A 68 19.19 1.28 3.80
CA GLN A 68 19.79 1.43 5.14
C GLN A 68 18.79 1.16 6.26
N PHE A 69 17.52 1.50 6.06
CA PHE A 69 16.45 1.25 7.02
C PHE A 69 16.12 -0.25 7.11
N ALA A 70 16.05 -0.93 5.97
CA ALA A 70 15.69 -2.34 5.88
C ALA A 70 16.67 -3.24 6.65
N VAL A 71 17.98 -3.04 6.47
CA VAL A 71 19.03 -3.81 7.18
C VAL A 71 19.10 -3.58 8.69
N LYS A 72 18.36 -2.59 9.22
CA LYS A 72 18.27 -2.29 10.67
C LYS A 72 16.92 -2.65 11.26
N THR A 73 16.02 -3.20 10.44
CA THR A 73 14.64 -3.46 10.83
C THR A 73 14.43 -4.95 10.88
N LYS A 74 14.22 -5.48 12.08
CA LYS A 74 13.97 -6.91 12.29
C LYS A 74 12.66 -7.34 11.62
N PRO A 75 12.64 -8.51 10.95
CA PRO A 75 11.42 -9.15 10.51
C PRO A 75 10.44 -9.41 11.66
N PHE A 76 9.14 -9.41 11.38
CA PHE A 76 8.09 -9.65 12.38
C PHE A 76 6.85 -10.29 11.77
N GLU A 77 6.02 -10.92 12.59
CA GLU A 77 4.79 -11.55 12.13
C GLU A 77 3.62 -10.58 12.07
N ILE A 78 2.74 -10.78 11.09
CA ILE A 78 1.44 -10.12 11.00
C ILE A 78 0.35 -11.17 10.77
N SER A 79 -0.82 -10.91 11.33
CA SER A 79 -1.97 -11.79 11.20
C SER A 79 -3.06 -11.16 10.36
N SER A 80 -3.53 -11.88 9.34
CA SER A 80 -4.76 -11.52 8.63
C SER A 80 -5.96 -11.62 9.58
N SER A 81 -6.96 -10.76 9.41
CA SER A 81 -8.12 -10.69 10.32
C SER A 81 -9.44 -10.94 9.62
N LYS A 82 -9.80 -10.12 8.63
CA LYS A 82 -11.11 -10.13 7.98
C LYS A 82 -10.99 -9.92 6.48
N TYR A 83 -11.91 -10.53 5.76
CA TYR A 83 -12.13 -10.28 4.34
C TYR A 83 -13.26 -9.29 4.19
N ARG A 84 -13.09 -8.28 3.34
CA ARG A 84 -14.10 -7.25 3.14
C ARG A 84 -14.20 -6.83 1.69
N GLN A 85 -15.39 -6.35 1.33
CA GLN A 85 -15.57 -5.47 0.19
C GLN A 85 -16.06 -4.12 0.72
N ASN A 86 -15.45 -3.02 0.28
CA ASN A 86 -15.96 -1.69 0.61
C ASN A 86 -16.94 -1.18 -0.46
N THR A 87 -17.67 -0.11 -0.17
CA THR A 87 -18.66 0.49 -1.08
C THR A 87 -18.06 0.97 -2.40
N ASP A 88 -16.76 1.27 -2.42
CA ASP A 88 -16.00 1.63 -3.62
C ASP A 88 -15.61 0.40 -4.48
N GLY A 89 -16.00 -0.81 -4.08
CA GLY A 89 -15.77 -2.05 -4.81
C GLY A 89 -14.40 -2.71 -4.57
N TYR A 90 -13.56 -2.19 -3.67
CA TYR A 90 -12.29 -2.84 -3.31
C TYR A 90 -12.54 -4.10 -2.50
N ILE A 91 -11.84 -5.17 -2.83
CA ILE A 91 -11.91 -6.46 -2.15
C ILE A 91 -10.54 -6.74 -1.54
N ASP A 92 -10.51 -6.82 -0.21
CA ASP A 92 -9.28 -6.84 0.56
C ASP A 92 -9.30 -7.95 1.61
N VAL A 93 -8.09 -8.35 2.04
CA VAL A 93 -7.87 -8.95 3.36
C VAL A 93 -7.19 -7.94 4.28
N ASP A 94 -7.77 -7.75 5.46
CA ASP A 94 -7.28 -6.84 6.49
C ASP A 94 -6.26 -7.53 7.40
N TYR A 95 -5.40 -6.75 8.04
CA TYR A 95 -4.43 -7.23 9.02
C TYR A 95 -4.70 -6.60 10.39
N LYS A 96 -4.47 -7.38 11.45
CA LYS A 96 -4.55 -6.85 12.82
C LYS A 96 -3.50 -5.76 13.00
N LYS A 97 -3.90 -4.60 13.52
CA LYS A 97 -2.95 -3.58 13.96
C LYS A 97 -2.14 -4.15 15.13
N SER A 98 -0.82 -3.99 15.05
CA SER A 98 0.10 -4.36 16.11
C SER A 98 1.11 -3.23 16.32
N LYS A 99 1.84 -3.27 17.45
CA LYS A 99 2.93 -2.33 17.71
C LYS A 99 3.94 -2.32 16.55
N ASN A 100 4.34 -3.50 16.08
CA ASN A 100 5.37 -3.64 15.03
C ASN A 100 4.96 -3.00 13.70
N ILE A 101 3.76 -3.28 13.18
CA ILE A 101 3.34 -2.73 11.88
C ILE A 101 3.08 -1.21 11.96
N ASN A 102 2.55 -0.72 13.09
CA ASN A 102 2.34 0.71 13.32
C ASN A 102 3.68 1.46 13.46
N GLU A 103 4.64 0.89 14.19
CA GLU A 103 5.98 1.46 14.32
C GLU A 103 6.74 1.45 13.00
N LEU A 104 6.63 0.38 12.20
CA LEU A 104 7.19 0.32 10.85
C LEU A 104 6.66 1.48 10.01
N GLN A 105 5.34 1.69 9.98
CA GLN A 105 4.74 2.79 9.24
C GLN A 105 5.27 4.15 9.72
N LYS A 106 5.25 4.38 11.03
CA LYS A 106 5.71 5.64 11.64
C LYS A 106 7.16 5.94 11.28
N LYS A 107 8.04 4.94 11.36
CA LYS A 107 9.47 5.07 11.03
C LYS A 107 9.69 5.36 9.55
N ILE A 108 9.00 4.66 8.64
CA ILE A 108 9.07 4.91 7.19
C ILE A 108 8.60 6.34 6.86
N ILE A 109 7.47 6.78 7.41
CA ILE A 109 6.96 8.13 7.17
C ILE A 109 7.93 9.17 7.71
N LYS A 110 8.45 9.01 8.94
CA LYS A 110 9.44 9.93 9.52
C LYS A 110 10.70 10.03 8.66
N LEU A 111 11.16 8.91 8.11
CA LEU A 111 12.35 8.83 7.26
C LEU A 111 12.16 9.56 5.92
N LEU A 112 10.99 9.41 5.29
CA LEU A 112 10.79 9.81 3.90
C LEU A 112 10.00 11.11 3.73
N ASN A 113 9.13 11.49 4.67
CA ASN A 113 8.30 12.69 4.54
C ASN A 113 9.10 13.99 4.26
N PRO A 114 10.31 14.21 4.83
CA PRO A 114 11.10 15.39 4.47
C PRO A 114 11.47 15.46 2.98
N LEU A 115 11.65 14.31 2.32
CA LEU A 115 11.99 14.23 0.89
C LEU A 115 10.79 14.50 -0.03
N ARG A 116 9.59 14.63 0.55
CA ARG A 116 8.38 15.00 -0.16
C ARG A 116 8.40 16.45 -0.61
N GLU A 117 9.16 17.33 0.05
CA GLU A 117 9.20 18.78 -0.29
C GLU A 117 7.80 19.40 -0.41
N GLY A 118 6.90 19.04 0.49
CA GLY A 118 5.51 19.53 0.52
C GLY A 118 4.58 18.96 -0.56
N GLN A 119 5.08 18.13 -1.49
CA GLN A 119 4.31 17.60 -2.61
C GLN A 119 3.15 16.69 -2.17
N MET A 120 2.01 16.84 -2.81
CA MET A 120 0.80 16.07 -2.50
C MET A 120 0.12 15.71 -3.79
N ARG A 121 -0.38 14.48 -3.87
CA ARG A 121 -1.08 13.99 -5.07
C ARG A 121 -2.31 14.86 -5.35
N GLU A 122 -2.46 15.29 -6.60
CA GLU A 122 -3.60 16.10 -7.02
C GLU A 122 -4.95 15.44 -6.70
N LYS A 123 -5.05 14.11 -6.86
CA LYS A 123 -6.25 13.35 -6.50
C LYS A 123 -6.61 13.45 -5.02
N ASP A 124 -5.63 13.56 -4.12
CA ASP A 124 -5.91 13.75 -2.70
C ASP A 124 -6.33 15.19 -2.39
N LYS A 125 -5.70 16.18 -3.04
CA LYS A 125 -6.10 17.59 -2.93
C LYS A 125 -7.57 17.77 -3.35
N ALA A 126 -7.94 17.20 -4.49
CA ALA A 126 -9.30 17.28 -5.03
C ALA A 126 -10.36 16.62 -4.12
N ARG A 127 -9.95 15.74 -3.20
CA ARG A 127 -10.85 14.99 -2.31
C ARG A 127 -10.82 15.49 -0.86
N ILE A 128 -10.08 16.55 -0.57
CA ILE A 128 -9.82 16.98 0.80
C ILE A 128 -11.11 17.34 1.57
N SER A 129 -12.12 17.89 0.89
CA SER A 129 -13.41 18.26 1.48
C SER A 129 -14.22 17.05 1.97
N ALA A 130 -14.07 15.90 1.32
CA ALA A 130 -14.73 14.65 1.72
C ALA A 130 -13.98 13.88 2.83
N MET A 131 -12.82 14.37 3.27
CA MET A 131 -12.01 13.72 4.29
C MET A 131 -12.40 14.17 5.70
N THR A 132 -12.26 13.27 6.68
CA THR A 132 -12.38 13.63 8.10
C THR A 132 -11.28 14.62 8.51
N LYS A 133 -11.49 15.41 9.58
CA LYS A 133 -10.49 16.37 10.10
C LYS A 133 -9.11 15.73 10.32
N THR A 134 -9.08 14.50 10.86
CA THR A 134 -7.83 13.74 11.06
C THR A 134 -7.14 13.39 9.73
N GLU A 135 -7.90 12.97 8.72
CA GLU A 135 -7.36 12.66 7.40
C GLU A 135 -6.83 13.92 6.70
N GLN A 136 -7.53 15.05 6.80
CA GLN A 136 -7.05 16.33 6.29
C GLN A 136 -5.75 16.76 6.97
N LYS A 137 -5.66 16.63 8.30
CA LYS A 137 -4.43 16.90 9.06
C LYS A 137 -3.29 16.00 8.59
N ASN A 138 -3.54 14.69 8.46
CA ASN A 138 -2.55 13.74 7.95
C ASN A 138 -2.10 14.08 6.54
N LEU A 139 -3.04 14.45 5.66
CA LEU A 139 -2.75 14.81 4.29
C LEU A 139 -1.85 16.05 4.22
N LYS A 140 -2.14 17.11 5.00
CA LYS A 140 -1.30 18.31 5.07
C LYS A 140 0.12 18.00 5.57
N LEU A 141 0.24 17.25 6.66
CA LEU A 141 1.54 16.95 7.30
C LEU A 141 2.39 15.96 6.50
N TYR A 142 1.76 14.90 5.99
CA TYR A 142 2.45 13.74 5.46
C TYR A 142 2.20 13.51 3.97
N GLY A 143 1.32 14.28 3.32
CA GLY A 143 0.94 14.03 1.92
C GLY A 143 0.22 12.68 1.74
N TYR A 144 -0.32 12.11 2.82
CA TYR A 144 -1.05 10.85 2.84
C TYR A 144 -2.06 10.83 3.99
N ARG A 145 -3.30 10.43 3.72
CA ARG A 145 -4.37 10.40 4.73
C ARG A 145 -4.29 9.25 5.73
N GLY A 146 -3.75 8.10 5.30
CA GLY A 146 -3.78 6.82 6.01
C GLY A 146 -2.67 6.66 7.04
N VAL A 147 -2.51 7.64 7.94
CA VAL A 147 -1.41 7.68 8.93
C VAL A 147 -1.96 7.57 10.36
N GLY A 148 -1.24 6.85 11.22
CA GLY A 148 -1.56 6.75 12.66
C GLY A 148 -2.90 6.06 12.89
N ALA A 149 -3.85 6.72 13.58
CA ALA A 149 -5.18 6.15 13.82
C ALA A 149 -5.91 5.78 12.52
N LYS A 150 -5.66 6.50 11.43
CA LYS A 150 -6.23 6.26 10.10
C LYS A 150 -5.44 5.25 9.26
N PHE A 151 -4.29 4.77 9.75
CA PHE A 151 -3.62 3.64 9.12
C PHE A 151 -4.52 2.42 9.20
N PHE A 152 -4.66 1.70 8.10
CA PHE A 152 -5.48 0.51 8.01
C PHE A 152 -4.74 -0.49 7.13
N PRO A 153 -3.95 -1.42 7.72
CA PRO A 153 -3.16 -2.35 6.94
C PRO A 153 -4.07 -3.40 6.27
N HIS A 154 -4.04 -3.45 4.95
CA HIS A 154 -4.80 -4.38 4.13
C HIS A 154 -4.01 -4.74 2.87
N LEU A 155 -4.32 -5.91 2.30
CA LEU A 155 -3.88 -6.35 0.98
C LEU A 155 -5.11 -6.42 0.08
N THR A 156 -5.14 -5.58 -0.94
CA THR A 156 -6.21 -5.57 -1.95
C THR A 156 -5.99 -6.64 -3.00
N PHE A 157 -6.99 -7.49 -3.23
CA PHE A 157 -6.99 -8.47 -4.32
C PHE A 157 -7.37 -7.84 -5.65
N THR A 158 -8.40 -7.01 -5.66
CA THR A 158 -8.86 -6.27 -6.84
C THR A 158 -9.80 -5.14 -6.41
N LYS A 159 -10.22 -4.32 -7.38
CA LYS A 159 -11.34 -3.41 -7.25
C LYS A 159 -12.34 -3.72 -8.37
N LEU A 160 -13.59 -3.93 -8.02
CA LEU A 160 -14.68 -4.03 -9.00
C LEU A 160 -15.22 -2.63 -9.33
N GLU A 161 -15.87 -2.50 -10.49
CA GLU A 161 -16.56 -1.26 -10.86
C GLU A 161 -17.64 -0.85 -9.87
N LYS A 162 -18.36 -1.83 -9.32
CA LYS A 162 -19.46 -1.66 -8.38
C LYS A 162 -19.33 -2.65 -7.23
N PHE A 163 -19.97 -2.32 -6.12
CA PHE A 163 -20.12 -3.24 -4.99
C PHE A 163 -20.89 -4.50 -5.41
N ASP A 164 -20.46 -5.67 -4.92
CA ASP A 164 -21.04 -6.98 -5.24
C ASP A 164 -21.10 -7.85 -3.98
N LYS A 165 -22.30 -7.91 -3.38
CA LYS A 165 -22.56 -8.66 -2.14
C LYS A 165 -22.14 -10.13 -2.21
N SER A 166 -22.13 -10.73 -3.41
CA SER A 166 -21.80 -12.15 -3.61
C SER A 166 -20.30 -12.42 -3.70
N VAL A 167 -19.45 -11.39 -3.77
CA VAL A 167 -18.05 -11.61 -4.09
C VAL A 167 -17.30 -12.34 -2.97
N LEU A 168 -17.60 -12.01 -1.72
CA LEU A 168 -16.91 -12.59 -0.57
C LEU A 168 -17.27 -14.05 -0.32
N SER A 169 -18.39 -14.58 -0.84
CA SER A 169 -18.70 -16.02 -0.70
C SER A 169 -17.83 -16.89 -1.61
N ASN A 170 -17.26 -16.31 -2.69
CA ASN A 170 -16.60 -17.04 -3.77
C ASN A 170 -15.07 -16.92 -3.76
N ILE A 171 -14.49 -16.20 -2.80
CA ILE A 171 -13.04 -16.06 -2.69
C ILE A 171 -12.45 -17.08 -1.73
N ASP A 172 -11.21 -17.50 -2.01
CA ASP A 172 -10.40 -18.23 -1.04
C ASP A 172 -10.15 -17.33 0.19
N LYS A 173 -10.62 -17.79 1.35
CA LYS A 173 -10.44 -17.14 2.64
C LYS A 173 -9.33 -17.79 3.49
N SER A 174 -8.38 -18.46 2.85
CA SER A 174 -7.22 -19.07 3.49
C SER A 174 -6.43 -18.09 4.37
N ASN A 175 -5.52 -18.58 5.20
CA ASN A 175 -4.80 -17.71 6.13
C ASN A 175 -3.77 -16.81 5.40
N PHE A 176 -3.97 -15.49 5.35
CA PHE A 176 -3.02 -14.53 4.76
C PHE A 176 -2.02 -13.97 5.79
N SER A 177 -1.86 -14.61 6.95
CA SER A 177 -0.82 -14.26 7.92
C SER A 177 0.56 -14.66 7.41
N PHE A 178 1.59 -13.84 7.68
CA PHE A 178 2.96 -14.13 7.29
C PHE A 178 3.99 -13.34 8.10
N LYS A 179 5.26 -13.73 7.97
CA LYS A 179 6.42 -12.98 8.47
C LYS A 179 6.81 -11.89 7.47
N VAL A 180 6.65 -10.64 7.88
CA VAL A 180 7.14 -9.46 7.16
C VAL A 180 8.66 -9.49 7.18
N ASN A 181 9.27 -9.79 6.03
CA ASN A 181 10.71 -9.79 5.84
C ASN A 181 11.16 -8.89 4.68
N LYS A 182 10.24 -8.24 3.97
CA LYS A 182 10.54 -7.36 2.83
C LYS A 182 9.67 -6.12 2.83
N ILE A 183 10.29 -4.99 2.47
CA ILE A 183 9.59 -3.78 2.03
C ILE A 183 9.91 -3.51 0.57
N GLY A 184 9.04 -2.78 -0.12
CA GLY A 184 9.26 -2.43 -1.52
C GLY A 184 8.94 -0.98 -1.82
N PHE A 185 9.55 -0.49 -2.89
CA PHE A 185 9.35 0.84 -3.45
C PHE A 185 8.87 0.74 -4.88
N PHE A 186 7.73 1.38 -5.18
CA PHE A 186 7.02 1.25 -6.45
C PHE A 186 6.57 2.61 -6.96
N TYR A 187 6.38 2.71 -8.28
CA TYR A 187 5.50 3.76 -8.79
C TYR A 187 4.05 3.45 -8.38
N LEU A 188 3.28 4.51 -8.18
CA LEU A 188 1.86 4.33 -7.90
C LEU A 188 1.08 4.20 -9.21
N GLY A 189 0.31 3.13 -9.34
CA GLY A 189 -0.64 2.92 -10.42
C GLY A 189 -2.04 3.46 -10.10
N ASN A 190 -2.97 3.17 -11.00
CA ASN A 190 -4.38 3.44 -10.77
C ASN A 190 -4.91 2.66 -9.55
N TYR A 191 -5.97 3.19 -8.93
CA TYR A 191 -6.66 2.58 -7.78
C TYR A 191 -5.77 2.35 -6.54
N GLY A 192 -4.63 3.02 -6.45
CA GLY A 192 -3.70 2.84 -5.33
C GLY A 192 -2.82 1.59 -5.45
N ALA A 193 -2.91 0.86 -6.56
CA ALA A 193 -2.12 -0.35 -6.77
C ALA A 193 -0.64 -0.03 -7.00
N CYS A 194 0.24 -0.95 -6.62
CA CYS A 194 1.66 -0.87 -6.96
C CYS A 194 1.86 -1.23 -8.43
N TYR A 195 2.40 -0.27 -9.19
CA TYR A 195 2.70 -0.41 -10.61
C TYR A 195 4.19 -0.17 -10.84
N LYS A 196 4.86 -1.03 -11.60
CA LYS A 196 6.31 -0.97 -11.87
C LYS A 196 7.19 -0.89 -10.60
N LEU A 197 7.82 -2.01 -10.31
CA LEU A 197 8.80 -2.11 -9.23
C LEU A 197 9.99 -1.17 -9.45
N ILE A 198 10.42 -0.50 -8.38
CA ILE A 198 11.70 0.23 -8.34
C ILE A 198 12.75 -0.64 -7.66
N GLU A 199 12.48 -1.10 -6.43
CA GLU A 199 13.39 -1.95 -5.65
C GLU A 199 12.67 -2.65 -4.49
N ILE A 200 13.12 -3.85 -4.14
CA ILE A 200 12.69 -4.61 -2.96
C ILE A 200 13.87 -4.66 -2.00
N PHE A 201 13.59 -4.51 -0.70
CA PHE A 201 14.61 -4.50 0.34
C PHE A 201 14.27 -5.56 1.39
N ASP A 202 15.23 -6.46 1.65
CA ASP A 202 15.13 -7.44 2.72
C ASP A 202 15.38 -6.79 4.09
N LEU A 203 14.53 -7.16 5.04
CA LEU A 203 14.62 -6.81 6.44
C LEU A 203 15.61 -7.75 7.15
N SER A 204 16.40 -7.21 8.09
CA SER A 204 17.43 -7.96 8.85
C SER A 204 17.18 -7.91 10.35
#